data_AF-A0AAP6ZWX9-F1
#
_entry.id   AF-A0AAP6ZWX9-F1
#
_cell.length_a   1.000
_cell.length_b   1.000
_cell.length_c   1.000
_cell.angle_alpha   90.00
_cell.angle_beta   90.00
_cell.angle_gamma   90.00
#
_symmetry.space_group_name_H-M   'P 1'
#
loop_
_entity.id
_entity.type
_entity.pdbx_description
1 polymer ?
#
loop_
_entity_poly.entity_id
_entity_poly.type
_entity_poly.pdbx_seq_one_letter_code
_entity_poly.pdbx_strand_id
1 'polypeptide(L)'
;MEIVVGYRVVRLTELMTYEFGQVEGDIKKLNERSLGSVLPHGMSFSRFMDKLKSGELALLTDTPSKPVMLRDGMSKSWSLSTEGKEALSPEAQNAFLSRAKMSRGAVSRAASSQSRAAYAPSIEETYVPEPIKPDTSDAPPKLKYEYCFEVACSDETLRKSVGCAFQLGKTKQEAMIGRWQTEPTEHGTKYTAHTAFDEPKKLFAKVADSSMGISVPESVQVKPIGSGVVRETFIPIIPSVQLGERLGLPTEGYYYHFHNGRLVQEYKLLGEGKWAFYATCST
;
A
#
# COMPACT_ATOMS: atom_id res chain seq x y z
N MET A 1 6.64 42.92 14.30
CA MET A 1 6.31 41.49 14.48
C MET A 1 5.80 40.99 13.15
N GLU A 2 6.62 40.27 12.39
CA GLU A 2 6.18 39.67 11.12
C GLU A 2 5.25 38.49 11.44
N ILE A 3 4.00 38.60 10.99
CA ILE A 3 3.07 37.47 11.01
C ILE A 3 3.61 36.47 9.98
N VAL A 4 4.10 35.32 10.43
CA VAL A 4 4.49 34.24 9.53
C VAL A 4 3.22 33.75 8.85
N VAL A 5 3.03 34.15 7.60
CA VAL A 5 1.90 33.71 6.77
C VAL A 5 2.15 32.25 6.40
N GLY A 6 1.32 31.35 6.91
CA GLY A 6 1.37 29.92 6.57
C GLY A 6 0.76 29.69 5.20
N TYR A 7 1.55 29.21 4.25
CA TYR A 7 1.08 28.87 2.92
C TYR A 7 0.84 27.36 2.79
N ARG A 8 -0.20 26.97 2.05
CA ARG A 8 -0.50 25.57 1.69
C ARG A 8 -0.81 25.48 0.21
N VAL A 9 -0.23 24.51 -0.49
CA VAL A 9 -0.47 24.30 -1.92
C VAL A 9 -1.49 23.19 -2.11
N VAL A 10 -2.51 23.45 -2.93
CA VAL A 10 -3.52 22.46 -3.32
C VAL A 10 -3.70 22.48 -4.83
N ARG A 11 -4.15 21.36 -5.41
CA ARG A 11 -4.55 21.36 -6.83
C ARG A 11 -5.86 22.13 -6.97
N LEU A 12 -6.01 22.93 -8.03
CA LEU A 12 -7.26 23.67 -8.25
C LEU A 12 -8.48 22.74 -8.37
N THR A 13 -8.28 21.52 -8.86
CA THR A 13 -9.31 20.48 -8.93
C THR A 13 -9.79 20.01 -7.56
N GLU A 14 -8.96 20.13 -6.52
CA GLU A 14 -9.26 19.71 -5.14
C GLU A 14 -9.74 20.87 -4.27
N LEU A 15 -9.75 22.10 -4.81
CA LEU A 15 -10.14 23.30 -4.09
C LEU A 15 -11.62 23.27 -3.71
N MET A 16 -11.90 23.37 -2.42
CA MET A 16 -13.27 23.35 -1.88
C MET A 16 -13.86 24.76 -1.76
N THR A 17 -15.19 24.88 -1.81
CA THR A 17 -15.88 26.19 -1.78
C THR A 17 -15.55 27.03 -0.56
N TYR A 18 -15.35 26.41 0.61
CA TYR A 18 -15.01 27.13 1.84
C TYR A 18 -13.57 27.68 1.83
N GLU A 19 -12.73 27.22 0.90
CA GLU A 19 -11.33 27.61 0.74
C GLU A 19 -11.14 28.69 -0.34
N PHE A 20 -12.18 29.01 -1.12
CA PHE A 20 -12.08 30.00 -2.21
C PHE A 20 -11.64 31.38 -1.71
N GLY A 21 -12.07 31.77 -0.51
CA GLY A 21 -11.66 33.03 0.13
C GLY A 21 -10.26 33.02 0.71
N GLN A 22 -9.59 31.86 0.75
CA GLN A 22 -8.23 31.67 1.29
C GLN A 22 -7.17 31.61 0.19
N VAL A 23 -7.56 31.67 -1.09
CA VAL A 23 -6.63 31.58 -2.21
C VAL A 23 -5.91 32.91 -2.40
N GLU A 24 -4.57 32.91 -2.29
CA GLU A 24 -3.72 34.08 -2.52
C GLU A 24 -3.68 34.45 -4.02
N GLY A 25 -3.99 35.71 -4.31
CA GLY A 25 -4.03 36.29 -5.64
C GLY A 25 -2.93 37.31 -5.90
N ASP A 26 -2.20 37.78 -4.87
CA ASP A 26 -1.02 38.63 -5.05
C ASP A 26 0.22 37.80 -5.42
N ILE A 27 0.12 37.09 -6.55
CA ILE A 27 1.18 36.21 -7.07
C ILE A 27 2.48 37.00 -7.32
N LYS A 28 2.40 38.31 -7.61
CA LYS A 28 3.57 39.15 -7.92
C LYS A 28 4.45 39.43 -6.70
N LYS A 29 3.92 39.32 -5.49
CA LYS A 29 4.63 39.63 -4.24
C LYS A 29 5.27 38.39 -3.60
N LEU A 30 4.96 37.19 -4.09
CA LEU A 30 5.52 35.93 -3.61
C LEU A 30 7.02 35.85 -3.91
N ASN A 31 7.81 35.52 -2.90
CA ASN A 31 9.25 35.28 -3.04
C ASN A 31 9.62 33.87 -2.57
N GLU A 32 10.79 33.39 -2.98
CA GLU A 32 11.25 32.03 -2.64
C GLU A 32 11.44 31.84 -1.13
N ARG A 33 11.80 32.90 -0.40
CA ARG A 33 11.98 32.85 1.06
C ARG A 33 10.67 32.67 1.82
N SER A 34 9.55 33.20 1.32
CA SER A 34 8.23 33.06 1.93
C SER A 34 7.57 31.71 1.62
N LEU A 35 8.03 31.01 0.59
CA LEU A 35 7.46 29.74 0.10
C LEU A 35 8.34 28.52 0.39
N GLY A 36 9.48 28.69 1.05
CA GLY A 36 10.54 27.69 1.15
C GLY A 36 10.14 26.33 1.74
N SER A 37 9.12 26.26 2.60
CA SER A 37 8.60 25.00 3.15
C SER A 37 7.44 24.39 2.34
N VAL A 38 6.92 25.09 1.34
CA VAL A 38 5.67 24.76 0.64
C VAL A 38 5.90 24.41 -0.84
N LEU A 39 7.11 24.69 -1.34
CA LEU A 39 7.53 24.26 -2.67
C LEU A 39 7.58 22.72 -2.73
N PRO A 40 6.88 22.08 -3.68
CA PRO A 40 6.97 20.64 -3.87
C PRO A 40 8.42 20.21 -4.16
N HIS A 41 8.88 19.12 -3.53
CA HIS A 41 10.24 18.59 -3.72
C HIS A 41 10.58 18.41 -5.21
N GLY A 42 11.69 19.00 -5.65
CA GLY A 42 12.15 18.95 -7.04
C GLY A 42 11.53 19.98 -7.99
N MET A 43 10.68 20.90 -7.50
CA MET A 43 10.09 21.97 -8.31
C MET A 43 10.83 23.30 -8.11
N SER A 44 11.37 23.86 -9.20
CA SER A 44 11.93 25.21 -9.19
C SER A 44 10.85 26.26 -8.96
N PHE A 45 11.19 27.36 -8.28
CA PHE A 45 10.30 28.51 -8.07
C PHE A 45 9.62 29.00 -9.36
N SER A 46 10.35 29.13 -10.47
CA SER A 46 9.77 29.57 -11.76
C SER A 46 8.62 28.66 -12.22
N ARG A 47 8.86 27.34 -12.29
CA ARG A 47 7.81 26.36 -12.65
C ARG A 47 6.62 26.37 -11.69
N PHE A 48 6.87 26.62 -10.41
CA PHE A 48 5.80 26.72 -9.42
C PHE A 48 4.91 27.94 -9.70
N MET A 49 5.51 29.09 -9.98
CA MET A 49 4.80 30.31 -10.36
C MET A 49 4.02 30.13 -11.67
N ASP A 50 4.57 29.42 -12.65
CA ASP A 50 3.87 29.12 -13.90
C ASP A 50 2.62 28.26 -13.66
N LYS A 51 2.71 27.27 -12.77
CA LYS A 51 1.59 26.41 -12.36
C LYS A 51 0.50 27.14 -11.56
N LEU A 52 0.87 28.15 -10.78
CA LEU A 52 -0.11 29.02 -10.11
C LEU A 52 -0.85 29.88 -11.14
N LYS A 53 -0.15 30.46 -12.11
CA LYS A 53 -0.76 31.30 -13.18
C LYS A 53 -1.61 30.48 -14.16
N SER A 54 -1.21 29.25 -14.46
CA SER A 54 -2.00 28.33 -15.30
C SER A 54 -3.22 27.76 -14.59
N GLY A 55 -3.34 27.95 -13.27
CA GLY A 55 -4.44 27.42 -12.47
C GLY A 55 -4.35 25.91 -12.25
N GLU A 56 -3.19 25.29 -12.44
CA GLU A 56 -2.97 23.90 -12.01
C GLU A 56 -2.89 23.77 -10.48
N LEU A 57 -2.29 24.78 -9.84
CA LEU A 57 -2.13 24.87 -8.40
C LEU A 57 -2.82 26.13 -7.88
N ALA A 58 -3.35 26.04 -6.66
CA ALA A 58 -3.84 27.16 -5.88
C ALA A 58 -3.05 27.26 -4.58
N LEU A 59 -2.68 28.49 -4.22
CA LEU A 59 -1.95 28.78 -2.99
C LEU A 59 -2.94 29.26 -1.93
N LEU A 60 -3.08 28.50 -0.85
CA LEU A 60 -3.96 28.81 0.28
C LEU A 60 -3.19 29.47 1.41
N THR A 61 -3.83 30.42 2.06
CA THR A 61 -3.37 31.09 3.28
C THR A 61 -4.60 31.54 4.07
N ASP A 62 -4.50 31.48 5.39
CA ASP A 62 -5.57 31.94 6.29
C ASP A 62 -5.76 33.46 6.23
N THR A 63 -4.74 34.20 5.77
CA THR A 63 -4.73 35.66 5.64
C THR A 63 -4.19 36.09 4.27
N PRO A 64 -4.96 35.87 3.18
CA PRO A 64 -4.52 36.26 1.84
C PRO A 64 -4.37 37.77 1.77
N SER A 65 -3.25 38.22 1.24
CA SER A 65 -2.99 39.64 1.07
C SER A 65 -3.99 40.25 0.06
N LYS A 66 -4.28 39.50 -1.00
CA LYS A 66 -5.35 39.80 -1.94
C LYS A 66 -5.99 38.50 -2.43
N PRO A 67 -7.21 38.15 -2.01
CA PRO A 67 -7.80 36.87 -2.40
C PRO A 67 -8.12 36.81 -3.90
N VAL A 68 -7.94 35.64 -4.52
CA VAL A 68 -8.31 35.39 -5.94
C VAL A 68 -9.82 35.46 -6.15
N MET A 69 -10.59 34.99 -5.16
CA MET A 69 -12.04 34.94 -5.22
C MET A 69 -12.65 35.78 -4.11
N LEU A 70 -13.65 36.58 -4.48
CA LEU A 70 -14.45 37.36 -3.55
C LEU A 70 -15.85 36.78 -3.47
N ARG A 71 -16.38 36.70 -2.25
CA ARG A 71 -17.78 36.33 -2.03
C ARG A 71 -18.63 37.58 -2.07
N ASP A 72 -19.53 37.66 -3.03
CA ASP A 72 -20.57 38.68 -3.04
C ASP A 72 -21.55 38.40 -1.88
N GLY A 73 -21.62 39.33 -0.94
CA GLY A 73 -22.47 39.24 0.25
C GLY A 73 -23.96 39.18 -0.09
N MET A 74 -24.37 39.73 -1.23
CA MET A 74 -25.79 39.83 -1.61
C MET A 74 -26.28 38.59 -2.36
N SER A 75 -25.48 38.07 -3.30
CA SER A 75 -25.83 36.88 -4.08
C SER A 75 -25.25 35.57 -3.51
N LYS A 76 -24.47 35.65 -2.42
CA LYS A 76 -23.65 34.55 -1.87
C LYS A 76 -22.81 33.83 -2.94
N SER A 77 -22.55 34.49 -4.07
CA SER A 77 -21.79 33.92 -5.19
C SER A 77 -20.31 34.26 -5.06
N TRP A 78 -19.48 33.42 -5.64
CA TRP A 78 -18.04 33.66 -5.74
C TRP A 78 -17.73 34.23 -7.12
N SER A 79 -17.00 35.33 -7.14
CA SER A 79 -16.52 35.99 -8.36
C SER A 79 -15.01 36.23 -8.26
N LEU A 80 -14.34 36.34 -9.41
CA LEU A 80 -12.92 36.65 -9.45
C LEU A 80 -12.66 38.10 -9.03
N SER A 81 -11.65 38.29 -8.17
CA SER A 81 -11.12 39.62 -7.84
C SER A 81 -10.42 40.25 -9.04
N THR A 82 -10.19 41.55 -9.00
CA THR A 82 -9.39 42.28 -10.00
C THR A 82 -8.00 41.68 -10.14
N GLU A 83 -7.38 41.28 -9.03
CA GLU A 83 -6.05 40.69 -9.01
C GLU A 83 -6.06 39.25 -9.51
N GLY A 84 -7.11 38.47 -9.23
CA GLY A 84 -7.30 37.16 -9.84
C GLY A 84 -7.43 37.22 -11.36
N LYS A 85 -8.05 38.27 -11.90
CA LYS A 85 -8.17 38.47 -13.37
C LYS A 85 -6.86 38.92 -14.03
N GLU A 86 -6.02 39.67 -13.31
CA GLU A 86 -4.74 40.14 -13.85
C GLU A 86 -3.61 39.11 -13.68
N ALA A 87 -3.66 38.29 -12.63
CA ALA A 87 -2.59 37.36 -12.29
C ALA A 87 -2.74 35.98 -12.95
N LEU A 88 -3.97 35.58 -13.31
CA LEU A 88 -4.27 34.25 -13.83
C LEU A 88 -4.50 34.24 -15.36
N SER A 89 -4.13 33.13 -15.99
CA SER A 89 -4.46 32.83 -17.38
C SER A 89 -5.99 32.75 -17.60
N PRO A 90 -6.49 32.98 -18.83
CA PRO A 90 -7.91 32.83 -19.16
C PRO A 90 -8.47 31.44 -18.81
N GLU A 91 -7.66 30.39 -18.97
CA GLU A 91 -8.01 29.02 -18.64
C GLU A 91 -8.21 28.84 -17.14
N ALA A 92 -7.29 29.38 -16.33
CA ALA A 92 -7.40 29.38 -14.87
C ALA A 92 -8.63 30.16 -14.40
N GLN A 93 -8.90 31.34 -14.97
CA GLN A 93 -10.08 32.13 -14.65
C GLN A 93 -11.37 31.34 -14.90
N ASN A 94 -11.47 30.67 -16.04
CA ASN A 94 -12.61 29.80 -16.37
C ASN A 94 -12.72 28.61 -15.41
N ALA A 95 -11.60 28.01 -14.98
CA ALA A 95 -11.60 26.92 -14.02
C ALA A 95 -12.12 27.35 -12.63
N PHE A 96 -11.67 28.50 -12.11
CA PHE A 96 -12.17 29.07 -10.85
C PHE A 96 -13.67 29.40 -10.92
N LEU A 97 -14.12 30.03 -12.01
CA LEU A 97 -15.54 30.35 -12.22
C LEU A 97 -16.40 29.09 -12.39
N SER A 98 -15.90 28.06 -13.07
CA SER A 98 -16.62 26.80 -13.24
C SER A 98 -16.77 26.07 -11.91
N ARG A 99 -15.73 26.07 -11.07
CA ARG A 99 -15.82 25.55 -9.70
C ARG A 99 -16.78 26.34 -8.81
N ALA A 100 -16.78 27.67 -8.93
CA ALA A 100 -17.77 28.53 -8.25
C ALA A 100 -19.22 28.23 -8.66
N LYS A 101 -19.47 27.95 -9.95
CA LYS A 101 -20.80 27.59 -10.47
C LYS A 101 -21.24 26.19 -10.02
N MET A 102 -20.33 25.22 -10.01
CA MET A 102 -20.62 23.85 -9.52
C MET A 102 -21.03 23.83 -8.05
N SER A 103 -20.47 24.72 -7.23
CA SER A 103 -20.87 24.84 -5.82
C SER A 103 -22.32 25.33 -5.61
N ARG A 104 -22.99 25.86 -6.63
CA ARG A 104 -24.43 26.21 -6.56
C ARG A 104 -25.36 25.03 -6.86
N GLY A 105 -24.85 23.90 -7.34
CA GLY A 105 -25.63 22.77 -7.83
C GLY A 105 -25.90 21.67 -6.79
N ALA A 106 -26.30 22.02 -5.58
CA ALA A 106 -26.76 21.05 -4.57
C ALA A 106 -27.93 21.64 -3.75
N VAL A 107 -28.99 22.07 -4.45
CA VAL A 107 -30.32 22.21 -3.85
C VAL A 107 -31.32 21.71 -4.87
N SER A 108 -31.82 20.50 -4.66
CA SER A 108 -33.01 19.98 -5.32
C SER A 108 -34.13 21.01 -5.19
N ARG A 109 -34.50 21.63 -6.30
CA ARG A 109 -35.78 22.30 -6.46
C ARG A 109 -36.44 21.74 -7.71
N ALA A 110 -37.35 20.80 -7.47
CA ALA A 110 -38.49 20.61 -8.34
C ALA A 110 -39.16 21.98 -8.51
N ALA A 111 -39.14 22.51 -9.72
CA ALA A 111 -39.87 23.72 -10.08
C ALA A 111 -41.10 23.32 -10.88
N SER A 112 -42.26 23.54 -10.28
CA SER A 112 -43.56 23.53 -10.94
C SER A 112 -43.69 24.74 -11.88
N SER A 113 -44.17 24.44 -13.10
CA SER A 113 -45.10 25.22 -13.95
C SER A 113 -44.75 26.67 -14.33
N GLN A 114 -44.51 26.95 -15.63
CA GLN A 114 -45.51 27.44 -16.62
C GLN A 114 -44.86 28.01 -17.91
N SER A 115 -45.22 27.39 -19.04
CA SER A 115 -45.47 27.95 -20.39
C SER A 115 -44.57 29.03 -21.01
N ARG A 116 -43.95 28.69 -22.17
CA ARG A 116 -44.35 29.13 -23.54
C ARG A 116 -43.14 29.39 -24.45
N ALA A 117 -42.84 28.47 -25.36
CA ALA A 117 -42.38 28.71 -26.74
C ALA A 117 -42.10 27.36 -27.41
N ALA A 118 -42.74 27.11 -28.54
CA ALA A 118 -42.57 25.90 -29.33
C ALA A 118 -41.18 25.88 -29.99
N TYR A 119 -40.30 25.03 -29.48
CA TYR A 119 -39.19 24.48 -30.24
C TYR A 119 -39.18 22.98 -29.96
N ALA A 120 -39.23 22.17 -31.03
CA ALA A 120 -39.05 20.73 -30.91
C ALA A 120 -37.71 20.48 -30.21
N PRO A 121 -37.67 19.72 -29.10
CA PRO A 121 -36.40 19.44 -28.46
C PRO A 121 -35.62 18.55 -29.42
N SER A 122 -34.46 19.04 -29.86
CA SER A 122 -33.41 18.17 -30.37
C SER A 122 -33.23 17.07 -29.34
N ILE A 123 -33.42 15.82 -29.75
CA ILE A 123 -33.00 14.67 -28.97
C ILE A 123 -31.47 14.73 -28.99
N GLU A 124 -30.90 15.60 -28.17
CA GLU A 124 -29.58 15.33 -27.62
C GLU A 124 -29.82 14.11 -26.74
N GLU A 125 -29.47 12.93 -27.25
CA GLU A 125 -29.30 11.77 -26.40
C GLU A 125 -28.42 12.24 -25.25
N THR A 126 -29.04 12.44 -24.08
CA THR A 126 -28.35 12.83 -22.86
C THR A 126 -27.20 11.85 -22.70
N TYR A 127 -25.98 12.31 -22.99
CA TYR A 127 -24.79 11.50 -22.85
C TYR A 127 -24.76 11.03 -21.39
N VAL A 128 -25.08 9.75 -21.19
CA VAL A 128 -24.90 9.09 -19.90
C VAL A 128 -23.41 8.75 -19.88
N PRO A 129 -22.61 9.41 -19.02
CA PRO A 129 -21.21 9.05 -18.91
C PRO A 129 -21.14 7.56 -18.57
N GLU A 130 -20.25 6.83 -19.25
CA GLU A 130 -19.97 5.46 -18.84
C GLU A 130 -19.67 5.42 -17.34
N PRO A 131 -20.18 4.43 -16.59
CA PRO A 131 -19.89 4.29 -15.18
C PRO A 131 -18.39 4.37 -14.98
N ILE A 132 -17.96 5.22 -14.04
CA ILE A 132 -16.55 5.39 -13.68
C ILE A 132 -16.04 3.99 -13.33
N LYS A 133 -15.23 3.40 -14.20
CA LYS A 133 -14.58 2.12 -13.89
C LYS A 133 -13.61 2.45 -12.76
N PRO A 134 -13.77 1.88 -11.56
CA PRO A 134 -12.81 2.09 -10.49
C PRO A 134 -11.44 1.71 -11.03
N ASP A 135 -10.47 2.60 -10.83
CA ASP A 135 -9.09 2.32 -11.17
C ASP A 135 -8.65 1.11 -10.33
N THR A 136 -8.54 -0.03 -11.01
CA THR A 136 -8.15 -1.31 -10.39
C THR A 136 -6.65 -1.52 -10.46
N SER A 137 -5.88 -0.52 -10.92
CA SER A 137 -4.41 -0.60 -10.98
C SER A 137 -3.78 -0.81 -9.60
N ASP A 138 -4.41 -0.29 -8.54
CA ASP A 138 -3.97 -0.44 -7.15
C ASP A 138 -4.60 -1.66 -6.43
N ALA A 139 -5.45 -2.44 -7.10
CA ALA A 139 -6.05 -3.62 -6.49
C ALA A 139 -4.96 -4.70 -6.29
N PRO A 140 -4.89 -5.35 -5.10
CA PRO A 140 -3.96 -6.44 -4.89
C PRO A 140 -4.14 -7.51 -5.97
N PRO A 141 -3.06 -8.02 -6.57
CA PRO A 141 -3.17 -8.98 -7.66
C PRO A 141 -3.89 -10.23 -7.15
N LYS A 142 -4.86 -10.70 -7.93
CA LYS A 142 -5.70 -11.84 -7.56
C LYS A 142 -4.84 -13.10 -7.41
N LEU A 143 -4.99 -13.80 -6.29
CA LEU A 143 -4.37 -15.09 -6.02
C LEU A 143 -4.89 -16.13 -7.03
N LYS A 144 -3.97 -16.80 -7.72
CA LYS A 144 -4.25 -17.75 -8.82
C LYS A 144 -3.49 -19.05 -8.67
N TYR A 145 -2.44 -19.06 -7.85
CA TYR A 145 -1.55 -20.18 -7.66
C TYR A 145 -1.41 -20.52 -6.18
N GLU A 146 -0.92 -21.71 -5.92
CA GLU A 146 -0.66 -22.26 -4.61
C GLU A 146 0.68 -23.00 -4.59
N TYR A 147 1.28 -23.06 -3.42
CA TYR A 147 2.42 -23.92 -3.13
C TYR A 147 2.13 -24.71 -1.86
N CYS A 148 2.30 -26.03 -1.96
CA CYS A 148 1.99 -26.95 -0.89
C CYS A 148 3.24 -27.76 -0.52
N PHE A 149 3.50 -27.83 0.78
CA PHE A 149 4.46 -28.76 1.38
C PHE A 149 3.82 -29.45 2.58
N GLU A 150 4.43 -30.53 3.06
CA GLU A 150 3.91 -31.28 4.19
C GLU A 150 4.95 -31.40 5.31
N VAL A 151 4.47 -31.43 6.55
CA VAL A 151 5.30 -31.75 7.72
C VAL A 151 4.70 -32.97 8.39
N ALA A 152 5.53 -33.98 8.67
CA ALA A 152 5.13 -35.25 9.26
C ALA A 152 4.81 -35.17 10.77
N CYS A 153 4.07 -34.14 11.18
CA CYS A 153 3.48 -33.98 12.50
C CYS A 153 2.30 -33.01 12.46
N SER A 154 1.61 -32.82 13.58
CA SER A 154 0.59 -31.76 13.70
C SER A 154 1.26 -30.38 13.73
N ASP A 155 0.56 -29.34 13.24
CA ASP A 155 1.01 -27.94 13.34
C ASP A 155 1.24 -27.51 14.80
N GLU A 156 0.44 -28.05 15.73
CA GLU A 156 0.60 -27.80 17.16
C GLU A 156 1.93 -28.38 17.70
N THR A 157 2.25 -29.63 17.37
CA THR A 157 3.52 -30.27 17.77
C THR A 157 4.71 -29.55 17.16
N LEU A 158 4.64 -29.15 15.89
CA LEU A 158 5.71 -28.39 15.23
C LEU A 158 6.02 -27.10 16.00
N ARG A 159 4.98 -26.33 16.35
CA ARG A 159 5.14 -25.05 17.06
C ARG A 159 5.62 -25.22 18.51
N LYS A 160 5.09 -26.21 19.23
CA LYS A 160 5.41 -26.41 20.65
C LYS A 160 6.76 -27.08 20.88
N SER A 161 7.12 -28.05 20.04
CA SER A 161 8.27 -28.94 20.32
C SER A 161 9.48 -28.67 19.43
N VAL A 162 9.29 -28.15 18.21
CA VAL A 162 10.40 -27.93 17.27
C VAL A 162 10.72 -26.44 17.13
N GLY A 163 9.71 -25.57 17.14
CA GLY A 163 9.89 -24.12 17.03
C GLY A 163 10.38 -23.65 15.65
N CYS A 164 10.26 -24.51 14.63
CA CYS A 164 10.57 -24.18 13.24
C CYS A 164 9.39 -23.48 12.56
N ALA A 165 9.69 -22.48 11.74
CA ALA A 165 8.74 -21.78 10.89
C ALA A 165 9.17 -21.88 9.43
N PHE A 166 8.19 -21.85 8.52
CA PHE A 166 8.44 -21.84 7.09
C PHE A 166 8.06 -20.50 6.49
N GLN A 167 8.81 -20.06 5.48
CA GLN A 167 8.53 -18.85 4.74
C GLN A 167 8.78 -19.07 3.26
N LEU A 168 7.78 -18.74 2.45
CA LEU A 168 7.98 -18.61 1.01
C LEU A 168 8.60 -17.25 0.71
N GLY A 169 9.68 -17.25 -0.08
CA GLY A 169 10.50 -16.09 -0.39
C GLY A 169 9.78 -15.08 -1.26
N LYS A 170 9.91 -13.79 -0.89
CA LYS A 170 9.39 -12.67 -1.67
C LYS A 170 10.16 -12.52 -2.99
N THR A 171 9.48 -12.04 -4.01
CA THR A 171 10.06 -11.73 -5.32
C THR A 171 9.84 -10.26 -5.66
N LYS A 172 10.35 -9.81 -6.81
CA LYS A 172 10.06 -8.46 -7.30
C LYS A 172 8.60 -8.29 -7.71
N GLN A 173 7.95 -9.35 -8.20
CA GLN A 173 6.54 -9.33 -8.60
C GLN A 173 5.60 -9.50 -7.41
N GLU A 174 6.05 -10.20 -6.37
CA GLU A 174 5.25 -10.52 -5.19
C GLU A 174 6.02 -10.24 -3.90
N ALA A 175 5.91 -9.01 -3.43
CA ALA A 175 6.56 -8.53 -2.20
C ALA A 175 5.85 -9.02 -0.92
N MET A 176 4.64 -9.55 -1.03
CA MET A 176 3.86 -10.06 0.09
C MET A 176 3.25 -11.40 -0.28
N ILE A 177 3.55 -12.42 0.52
CA ILE A 177 2.96 -13.75 0.39
C ILE A 177 2.02 -13.95 1.58
N GLY A 178 0.86 -14.55 1.32
CA GLY A 178 -0.15 -14.81 2.33
C GLY A 178 0.34 -15.71 3.46
N ARG A 179 -0.45 -15.77 4.54
CA ARG A 179 -0.23 -16.71 5.65
C ARG A 179 -0.47 -18.15 5.17
N TRP A 180 0.29 -19.09 5.71
CA TRP A 180 0.05 -20.52 5.50
C TRP A 180 -1.35 -20.92 5.99
N GLN A 181 -2.08 -21.61 5.12
CA GLN A 181 -3.25 -22.40 5.49
C GLN A 181 -2.78 -23.82 5.83
N THR A 182 -3.37 -24.42 6.84
CA THR A 182 -2.98 -25.74 7.34
C THR A 182 -4.15 -26.71 7.26
N GLU A 183 -3.90 -27.91 6.75
CA GLU A 183 -4.88 -28.98 6.66
C GLU A 183 -4.26 -30.29 7.20
N PRO A 184 -4.93 -31.01 8.11
CA PRO A 184 -4.48 -32.33 8.53
C PRO A 184 -4.46 -33.32 7.36
N THR A 185 -3.52 -34.24 7.38
CA THR A 185 -3.36 -35.32 6.38
C THR A 185 -3.15 -36.66 7.08
N GLU A 186 -3.08 -37.75 6.32
CA GLU A 186 -2.75 -39.07 6.86
C GLU A 186 -1.38 -39.11 7.56
N HIS A 187 -0.39 -38.37 7.04
CA HIS A 187 0.99 -38.44 7.51
C HIS A 187 1.44 -37.22 8.34
N GLY A 188 0.62 -36.18 8.45
CA GLY A 188 0.92 -35.00 9.25
C GLY A 188 0.06 -33.80 8.90
N THR A 189 0.68 -32.67 8.57
CA THR A 189 -0.01 -31.43 8.22
C THR A 189 0.49 -30.87 6.90
N LYS A 190 -0.44 -30.61 5.98
CA LYS A 190 -0.18 -29.91 4.72
C LYS A 190 -0.26 -28.41 4.95
N TYR A 191 0.71 -27.69 4.42
CA TYR A 191 0.83 -26.23 4.47
C TYR A 191 0.68 -25.67 3.06
N THR A 192 -0.31 -24.80 2.87
CA THR A 192 -0.62 -24.17 1.58
C THR A 192 -0.41 -22.66 1.66
N ALA A 193 0.43 -22.12 0.78
CA ALA A 193 0.54 -20.68 0.55
C ALA A 193 -0.06 -20.33 -0.81
N HIS A 194 -0.91 -19.31 -0.84
CA HIS A 194 -1.50 -18.79 -2.06
C HIS A 194 -0.68 -17.62 -2.61
N THR A 195 -0.50 -17.60 -3.93
CA THR A 195 0.31 -16.61 -4.66
C THR A 195 -0.44 -16.09 -5.90
N ALA A 196 -0.13 -14.87 -6.31
CA ALA A 196 -0.76 -14.23 -7.47
C ALA A 196 -0.04 -14.52 -8.79
N PHE A 197 1.25 -14.83 -8.74
CA PHE A 197 2.11 -15.02 -9.92
C PHE A 197 2.71 -16.42 -9.98
N ASP A 198 2.81 -16.95 -11.21
CA ASP A 198 3.53 -18.18 -11.55
C ASP A 198 4.99 -17.85 -11.82
N GLU A 199 5.79 -17.86 -10.76
CA GLU A 199 7.21 -17.59 -10.84
C GLU A 199 7.98 -18.48 -9.86
N PRO A 200 9.27 -18.73 -10.12
CA PRO A 200 10.11 -19.47 -9.20
C PRO A 200 10.27 -18.72 -7.86
N LYS A 201 9.99 -19.41 -6.76
CA LYS A 201 10.12 -18.88 -5.38
C LYS A 201 11.15 -19.70 -4.61
N LYS A 202 11.46 -19.31 -3.37
CA LYS A 202 12.34 -20.09 -2.48
C LYS A 202 11.60 -20.45 -1.20
N LEU A 203 11.68 -21.71 -0.77
CA LEU A 203 11.15 -22.11 0.53
C LEU A 203 12.26 -22.05 1.58
N PHE A 204 12.09 -21.19 2.58
CA PHE A 204 12.98 -21.07 3.73
C PHE A 204 12.38 -21.76 4.93
N ALA A 205 13.17 -22.61 5.58
CA ALA A 205 12.93 -23.07 6.94
C ALA A 205 13.71 -22.17 7.89
N LYS A 206 13.09 -21.76 8.99
CA LYS A 206 13.64 -20.77 9.91
C LYS A 206 13.43 -21.16 11.36
N VAL A 207 14.39 -20.81 12.19
CA VAL A 207 14.22 -20.73 13.66
C VAL A 207 14.50 -19.29 14.04
N ALA A 208 13.50 -18.63 14.63
CA ALA A 208 13.46 -17.17 14.73
C ALA A 208 13.69 -16.53 13.35
N ASP A 209 14.65 -15.61 13.22
CA ASP A 209 14.95 -14.92 11.94
C ASP A 209 16.03 -15.62 11.10
N SER A 210 16.70 -16.64 11.66
CA SER A 210 17.79 -17.35 11.00
C SER A 210 17.26 -18.42 10.04
N SER A 211 17.74 -18.39 8.80
CA SER A 211 17.45 -19.45 7.83
C SER A 211 18.28 -20.69 8.15
N MET A 212 17.65 -21.85 8.08
CA MET A 212 18.26 -23.14 8.35
C MET A 212 18.78 -23.77 7.06
N GLY A 213 19.81 -24.62 7.17
CA GLY A 213 20.35 -25.41 6.05
C GLY A 213 19.40 -26.47 5.50
N ILE A 214 18.27 -26.74 6.17
CA ILE A 214 17.17 -27.57 5.65
C ILE A 214 16.24 -26.81 4.69
N SER A 215 16.47 -25.50 4.47
CA SER A 215 15.76 -24.73 3.44
C SER A 215 15.97 -25.35 2.06
N VAL A 216 14.98 -25.22 1.18
CA VAL A 216 15.07 -25.77 -0.18
C VAL A 216 16.06 -24.90 -0.98
N PRO A 217 17.19 -25.46 -1.46
CA PRO A 217 18.22 -24.66 -2.13
C PRO A 217 17.77 -24.20 -3.52
N GLU A 218 17.04 -25.06 -4.22
CA GLU A 218 16.48 -24.80 -5.54
C GLU A 218 15.21 -23.96 -5.47
N SER A 219 14.88 -23.33 -6.59
CA SER A 219 13.62 -22.60 -6.68
C SER A 219 12.44 -23.56 -6.74
N VAL A 220 11.45 -23.31 -5.90
CA VAL A 220 10.17 -24.03 -5.90
C VAL A 220 9.22 -23.39 -6.91
N GLN A 221 8.42 -24.22 -7.56
CA GLN A 221 7.40 -23.79 -8.50
C GLN A 221 6.00 -23.91 -7.90
N VAL A 222 5.21 -22.87 -8.06
CA VAL A 222 3.79 -22.85 -7.68
C VAL A 222 2.95 -23.62 -8.70
N LYS A 223 1.71 -23.96 -8.34
CA LYS A 223 0.73 -24.63 -9.20
C LYS A 223 -0.60 -23.88 -9.15
N PRO A 224 -1.50 -24.06 -10.13
CA PRO A 224 -2.83 -23.44 -10.06
C PRO A 224 -3.56 -23.83 -8.77
N ILE A 225 -4.35 -22.90 -8.20
CA ILE A 225 -5.13 -23.17 -6.99
C ILE A 225 -6.05 -24.39 -7.19
N GLY A 226 -6.10 -25.27 -6.19
CA GLY A 226 -6.87 -26.51 -6.22
C GLY A 226 -6.08 -27.72 -6.77
N SER A 227 -4.80 -27.55 -7.10
CA SER A 227 -3.95 -28.67 -7.52
C SER A 227 -3.66 -29.66 -6.40
N GLY A 228 -3.54 -29.18 -5.16
CA GLY A 228 -3.21 -29.97 -3.97
C GLY A 228 -1.83 -30.63 -4.00
N VAL A 229 -0.96 -30.31 -4.97
CA VAL A 229 0.31 -31.03 -5.18
C VAL A 229 1.32 -30.68 -4.11
N VAL A 230 1.60 -31.63 -3.22
CA VAL A 230 2.69 -31.56 -2.24
C VAL A 230 4.01 -31.83 -2.92
N ARG A 231 4.96 -30.89 -2.82
CA ARG A 231 6.28 -31.02 -3.45
C ARG A 231 7.38 -31.48 -2.49
N GLU A 232 7.39 -30.91 -1.29
CA GLU A 232 8.38 -31.22 -0.27
C GLU A 232 7.70 -31.75 0.99
N THR A 233 8.39 -32.65 1.68
CA THR A 233 7.95 -33.22 2.96
C THR A 233 9.07 -33.09 3.97
N PHE A 234 8.75 -32.53 5.14
CA PHE A 234 9.68 -32.35 6.24
C PHE A 234 9.34 -33.30 7.38
N ILE A 235 10.36 -33.93 7.95
CA ILE A 235 10.20 -34.82 9.11
C ILE A 235 10.87 -34.13 10.31
N PRO A 236 10.08 -33.68 11.30
CA PRO A 236 10.66 -33.14 12.53
C PRO A 236 11.24 -34.27 13.37
N ILE A 237 12.45 -34.06 13.89
CA ILE A 237 13.18 -35.03 14.71
C ILE A 237 13.55 -34.36 16.03
N ILE A 238 13.29 -35.05 17.14
CA ILE A 238 13.74 -34.65 18.48
C ILE A 238 14.79 -35.67 18.92
N PRO A 239 16.08 -35.32 18.88
CA PRO A 239 17.13 -36.22 19.32
C PRO A 239 17.03 -36.46 20.83
N SER A 240 17.28 -37.69 21.25
CA SER A 240 17.41 -38.06 22.66
C SER A 240 18.67 -38.90 22.85
N VAL A 241 19.26 -38.80 24.03
CA VAL A 241 20.42 -39.60 24.43
C VAL A 241 19.93 -40.72 25.32
N GLN A 242 20.31 -41.95 24.97
CA GLN A 242 20.02 -43.11 25.80
C GLN A 242 21.12 -43.28 26.87
N LEU A 243 20.70 -43.36 28.13
CA LEU A 243 21.56 -43.67 29.27
C LEU A 243 20.99 -44.91 29.97
N GLY A 244 21.64 -46.06 29.75
CA GLY A 244 21.11 -47.35 30.19
C GLY A 244 19.74 -47.64 29.53
N GLU A 245 18.71 -47.81 30.35
CA GLU A 245 17.34 -48.08 29.90
C GLU A 245 16.49 -46.80 29.73
N ARG A 246 17.05 -45.61 29.96
CA ARG A 246 16.31 -44.34 29.92
C ARG A 246 16.70 -43.50 28.71
N LEU A 247 15.71 -42.83 28.12
CA LEU A 247 15.93 -41.75 27.16
C LEU A 247 15.89 -40.41 27.90
N GLY A 248 16.91 -39.59 27.69
CA GLY A 248 16.99 -38.23 28.19
C GLY A 248 17.06 -37.25 27.03
N LEU A 249 16.51 -36.05 27.25
CA LEU A 249 16.71 -34.92 26.35
C LEU A 249 17.94 -34.13 26.83
N PRO A 250 19.02 -34.06 26.04
CA PRO A 250 20.17 -33.22 26.34
C PRO A 250 19.77 -31.77 26.58
N THR A 251 20.36 -31.16 27.61
CA THR A 251 20.15 -29.74 27.94
C THR A 251 21.37 -28.88 27.63
N GLU A 252 22.51 -29.49 27.32
CA GLU A 252 23.76 -28.81 27.01
C GLU A 252 24.47 -29.44 25.81
N GLY A 253 25.22 -28.64 25.07
CA GLY A 253 25.99 -29.06 23.90
C GLY A 253 25.34 -28.70 22.57
N TYR A 254 25.63 -29.51 21.55
CA TYR A 254 25.27 -29.25 20.16
C TYR A 254 24.79 -30.52 19.46
N TYR A 255 23.85 -30.36 18.51
CA TYR A 255 23.53 -31.38 17.52
C TYR A 255 24.10 -30.98 16.16
N TYR A 256 24.56 -31.98 15.42
CA TYR A 256 25.07 -31.82 14.07
C TYR A 256 24.28 -32.70 13.12
N HIS A 257 23.60 -32.10 12.16
CA HIS A 257 22.93 -32.81 11.07
C HIS A 257 23.87 -32.86 9.86
N PHE A 258 24.34 -34.04 9.53
CA PHE A 258 25.12 -34.30 8.32
C PHE A 258 24.29 -35.04 7.27
N HIS A 259 24.44 -34.65 6.01
CA HIS A 259 23.86 -35.34 4.86
C HIS A 259 24.92 -35.46 3.77
N ASN A 260 25.11 -36.68 3.24
CA ASN A 260 26.15 -36.99 2.24
C ASN A 260 27.54 -36.45 2.61
N GLY A 261 27.93 -36.60 3.88
CA GLY A 261 29.23 -36.16 4.40
C GLY A 261 29.41 -34.64 4.56
N ARG A 262 28.35 -33.85 4.36
CA ARG A 262 28.36 -32.39 4.53
C ARG A 262 27.51 -31.96 5.71
N LEU A 263 27.95 -30.94 6.43
CA LEU A 263 27.19 -30.36 7.54
C LEU A 263 26.00 -29.57 6.98
N VAL A 264 24.79 -30.09 7.14
CA VAL A 264 23.57 -29.36 6.77
C VAL A 264 23.28 -28.28 7.80
N GLN A 265 23.34 -28.64 9.08
CA GLN A 265 22.97 -27.71 10.16
C GLN A 265 23.63 -28.11 11.48
N GLU A 266 24.20 -27.12 12.15
CA GLU A 266 24.54 -27.16 13.58
C GLU A 266 23.40 -26.55 14.40
N TYR A 267 23.05 -27.19 15.51
CA TYR A 267 22.06 -26.72 16.45
C TYR A 267 22.69 -26.63 17.84
N LYS A 268 22.57 -25.48 18.49
CA LYS A 268 23.05 -25.29 19.87
C LYS A 268 21.90 -25.44 20.85
N LEU A 269 22.09 -26.27 21.87
CA LEU A 269 21.15 -26.41 22.98
C LEU A 269 21.17 -25.15 23.85
N LEU A 270 20.00 -24.75 24.35
CA LEU A 270 19.85 -23.50 25.10
C LEU A 270 20.57 -23.50 26.46
N GLY A 271 20.81 -24.65 27.08
CA GLY A 271 21.38 -24.71 28.43
C GLY A 271 20.32 -24.57 29.53
N GLU A 272 20.79 -24.49 30.78
CA GLU A 272 19.95 -24.15 31.95
C GLU A 272 18.74 -25.09 32.16
N GLY A 273 18.91 -26.39 31.87
CA GLY A 273 17.83 -27.37 31.98
C GLY A 273 16.80 -27.33 30.84
N LYS A 274 17.01 -26.49 29.83
CA LYS A 274 16.16 -26.41 28.62
C LYS A 274 16.74 -27.30 27.53
N TRP A 275 15.90 -28.15 26.94
CA TRP A 275 16.28 -29.07 25.85
C TRP A 275 16.02 -28.51 24.45
N ALA A 276 15.40 -27.34 24.35
CA ALA A 276 15.23 -26.65 23.07
C ALA A 276 16.57 -26.15 22.52
N PHE A 277 16.60 -25.88 21.22
CA PHE A 277 17.81 -25.49 20.49
C PHE A 277 17.54 -24.32 19.53
N TYR A 278 18.59 -23.68 19.08
CA TYR A 278 18.55 -22.77 17.93
C TYR A 278 19.56 -23.18 16.86
N ALA A 279 19.23 -22.90 15.61
CA ALA A 279 20.11 -23.08 14.46
C ALA A 279 21.25 -22.04 14.51
N THR A 280 22.51 -22.49 14.40
CA THR A 280 23.71 -21.63 14.46
C THR A 280 24.39 -21.51 13.09
N CYS A 281 24.92 -22.62 12.58
CA CYS A 281 25.70 -22.66 11.34
C CYS A 281 25.11 -23.67 10.35
N SER A 282 25.16 -23.36 9.06
CA SER A 282 24.85 -24.28 7.95
C SER A 282 25.89 -24.09 6.85
N THR A 283 26.13 -25.13 6.03
CA THR A 283 27.05 -25.07 4.87
C THR A 283 26.38 -25.46 3.58
#